data_AF-A0A7W1A349-F1
#
_entry.id   AF-A0A7W1A349-F1
#
_cell.length_a   1.000
_cell.length_b   1.000
_cell.length_c   1.000
_cell.angle_alpha   90.00
_cell.angle_beta   90.00
_cell.angle_gamma   90.00
#
_symmetry.space_group_name_H-M   'P 1'
#
loop_
_entity.id
_entity.type
_entity.pdbx_description
1 polymer ?
#
loop_
_entity_poly.entity_id
_entity_poly.type
_entity_poly.pdbx_seq_one_letter_code
_entity_poly.pdbx_strand_id
1 'polypeptide(L)'
;MSTLQKTLHPDEKIKAGKLGKKLVVAGLGIAVLFLGLSIIFTLITGTANSGHASKWSRFLHSYVIGWSYIFSLSVGMLWLIILHFLVRGRWVTAVRRICEAMATAMPIIFIAGLGFIIPLLAGYEDLYYWAHPHAKTDHHLAFKLGWLSSEFFAARFVIYGIGFTALAAYFAKKSRQQDETGDPKISETLRIASGPAMILFAVLT
;
A
#
# COMPACT_ATOMS: atom_id res chain seq x y z
N MET A 1 43.32 8.22 -0.66
CA MET A 1 42.41 7.35 -1.45
C MET A 1 41.50 8.25 -2.27
N SER A 2 41.77 8.37 -3.57
CA SER A 2 40.93 9.15 -4.49
C SER A 2 39.58 8.44 -4.63
N THR A 3 38.51 9.03 -4.10
CA THR A 3 37.16 8.58 -4.38
C THR A 3 36.86 8.89 -5.84
N LEU A 4 36.86 7.86 -6.68
CA LEU A 4 36.30 7.91 -8.03
C LEU A 4 34.82 8.29 -7.93
N GLN A 5 34.55 9.59 -7.92
CA GLN A 5 33.21 10.13 -8.06
C GLN A 5 32.86 9.97 -9.54
N LYS A 6 32.42 8.76 -9.92
CA LYS A 6 31.94 8.48 -11.27
C LYS A 6 30.67 9.31 -11.47
N THR A 7 30.83 10.51 -12.02
CA THR A 7 29.72 11.35 -12.45
C THR A 7 29.09 10.65 -13.65
N LEU A 8 27.95 10.00 -13.45
CA LEU A 8 27.18 9.38 -14.52
C LEU A 8 26.92 10.43 -15.61
N HIS A 9 27.12 10.04 -16.88
CA HIS A 9 26.90 10.93 -18.02
C HIS A 9 25.44 11.41 -17.98
N PRO A 10 25.13 12.67 -18.37
CA PRO A 10 23.75 13.17 -18.36
C PRO A 10 22.74 12.25 -19.06
N ASP A 11 23.20 11.53 -20.08
CA ASP A 11 22.40 10.59 -20.88
C ASP A 11 22.15 9.23 -20.20
N GLU A 12 22.96 8.87 -19.19
CA GLU A 12 22.75 7.65 -18.38
C GLU A 12 21.68 7.86 -17.28
N LYS A 13 21.31 9.11 -16.98
CA LYS A 13 20.20 9.43 -16.08
C LYS A 13 18.87 9.29 -16.82
N ILE A 14 18.53 8.06 -17.23
CA ILE A 14 17.24 7.75 -17.87
C ILE A 14 16.12 7.95 -16.83
N LYS A 15 15.59 9.16 -16.77
CA LYS A 15 14.34 9.46 -16.05
C LYS A 15 13.20 8.92 -16.91
N ALA A 16 12.39 8.02 -16.34
CA ALA A 16 11.23 7.44 -17.05
C ALA A 16 10.26 8.49 -17.61
N GLY A 17 10.32 9.76 -17.14
CA GLY A 17 9.78 10.93 -17.83
C GLY A 17 8.38 10.72 -18.39
N LYS A 18 8.23 10.93 -19.70
CA LYS A 18 6.95 10.77 -20.42
C LYS A 18 6.46 9.31 -20.45
N LEU A 19 7.37 8.33 -20.49
CA LEU A 19 7.02 6.90 -20.56
C LEU A 19 6.44 6.40 -19.23
N GLY A 20 7.04 6.79 -18.10
CA GLY A 20 6.54 6.46 -16.77
C GLY A 20 5.14 7.01 -16.53
N LYS A 21 4.89 8.27 -16.93
CA LYS A 21 3.54 8.87 -16.86
C LYS A 21 2.54 8.09 -17.72
N LYS A 22 2.91 7.71 -18.95
CA LYS A 22 2.05 6.90 -19.83
C LYS A 22 1.73 5.53 -19.24
N LEU A 23 2.71 4.85 -18.66
CA LEU A 23 2.52 3.53 -18.03
C LEU A 23 1.59 3.62 -16.81
N VAL A 24 1.75 4.64 -15.96
CA VAL A 24 0.86 4.85 -14.81
C VAL A 24 -0.57 5.12 -15.28
N VAL A 25 -0.76 5.98 -16.29
CA VAL A 25 -2.09 6.28 -16.85
C VAL A 25 -2.71 5.04 -17.50
N ALA A 26 -1.94 4.26 -18.25
CA ALA A 26 -2.42 3.02 -18.84
C ALA A 26 -2.83 2.00 -17.77
N GLY A 27 -2.00 1.82 -16.74
CA GLY A 27 -2.31 0.94 -15.61
C GLY A 27 -3.56 1.36 -14.84
N LEU A 28 -3.72 2.66 -14.57
CA LEU A 28 -4.93 3.21 -13.96
C LEU A 28 -6.16 3.02 -14.86
N GLY A 29 -6.02 3.23 -16.18
CA GLY A 29 -7.09 3.00 -17.14
C GLY A 29 -7.57 1.56 -17.16
N ILE A 30 -6.62 0.61 -17.15
CA ILE A 30 -6.91 -0.83 -17.05
C ILE A 30 -7.64 -1.13 -15.73
N ALA A 31 -7.13 -0.62 -14.61
CA ALA A 31 -7.75 -0.84 -13.30
C ALA A 31 -9.19 -0.32 -13.24
N VAL A 32 -9.43 0.91 -13.73
CA VAL A 32 -10.78 1.51 -13.79
C VAL A 32 -11.70 0.72 -14.71
N LEU A 33 -11.20 0.24 -15.87
CA LEU A 33 -11.97 -0.56 -16.79
C LEU A 33 -12.42 -1.89 -16.17
N PHE A 34 -11.50 -2.64 -15.55
CA PHE A 34 -11.83 -3.91 -14.90
C PHE A 34 -12.74 -3.71 -13.68
N LEU A 35 -12.52 -2.64 -12.90
CA LEU A 35 -13.38 -2.29 -11.77
C LEU A 35 -14.79 -1.92 -12.25
N GLY A 36 -14.90 -1.13 -13.32
CA GLY A 36 -16.17 -0.79 -13.96
C GLY A 36 -16.91 -2.02 -14.49
N LEU A 37 -16.20 -2.91 -15.21
CA LEU A 37 -16.77 -4.18 -15.68
C LEU A 37 -17.25 -5.06 -14.53
N SER A 38 -16.50 -5.14 -13.42
CA SER A 38 -16.88 -5.91 -12.24
C SER A 38 -18.14 -5.37 -11.57
N ILE A 39 -18.26 -4.04 -11.45
CA ILE A 39 -19.47 -3.38 -10.93
C ILE A 39 -20.65 -3.62 -11.87
N ILE A 40 -20.47 -3.41 -13.18
CA ILE A 40 -21.51 -3.62 -14.20
C ILE A 40 -21.99 -5.07 -14.18
N PHE A 41 -21.08 -6.04 -14.10
CA PHE A 41 -21.43 -7.45 -14.02
C PHE A 41 -22.25 -7.76 -12.75
N THR A 42 -21.88 -7.15 -11.62
CA THR A 42 -22.61 -7.27 -10.35
C THR A 42 -24.03 -6.67 -10.45
N LEU A 43 -24.19 -5.56 -11.18
CA LEU A 43 -25.49 -4.89 -11.38
C LEU A 43 -26.38 -5.61 -12.40
N ILE A 44 -25.85 -6.01 -13.57
CA ILE A 44 -26.60 -6.65 -14.66
C ILE A 44 -27.09 -8.04 -14.27
N THR A 45 -26.24 -8.83 -13.62
CA THR A 45 -26.66 -10.16 -13.15
C THR A 45 -27.61 -10.10 -11.95
N GLY A 46 -27.93 -8.90 -11.45
CA GLY A 46 -28.82 -8.63 -10.32
C GLY A 46 -30.30 -8.96 -10.55
N THR A 47 -30.73 -9.27 -11.78
CA THR A 47 -32.14 -9.56 -12.11
C THR A 47 -32.52 -11.04 -12.15
N ALA A 48 -31.58 -11.97 -11.96
CA ALA A 48 -31.86 -13.41 -11.99
C ALA A 48 -31.68 -14.09 -10.61
N ASN A 49 -32.79 -14.65 -10.14
CA ASN A 49 -33.05 -15.37 -8.90
C ASN A 49 -31.99 -16.42 -8.50
N SER A 50 -31.44 -16.32 -7.27
CA SER A 50 -31.18 -17.41 -6.30
C SER A 50 -30.15 -16.98 -5.22
N GLY A 51 -30.54 -17.02 -3.94
CA GLY A 51 -29.67 -16.90 -2.76
C GLY A 51 -29.23 -15.49 -2.36
N HIS A 52 -29.86 -14.90 -1.34
CA HIS A 52 -29.67 -13.52 -0.85
C HIS A 52 -28.40 -13.27 0.00
N ALA A 53 -27.38 -14.14 -0.04
CA ALA A 53 -26.04 -13.76 0.42
C ALA A 53 -25.47 -12.81 -0.64
N SER A 54 -25.64 -11.51 -0.42
CA SER A 54 -25.69 -10.48 -1.45
C SER A 54 -24.54 -10.57 -2.47
N LYS A 55 -24.82 -10.53 -3.78
CA LYS A 55 -23.77 -10.49 -4.84
C LYS A 55 -22.77 -9.34 -4.61
N TRP A 56 -23.23 -8.28 -3.94
CA TRP A 56 -22.41 -7.19 -3.42
C TRP A 56 -21.40 -7.63 -2.35
N SER A 57 -21.80 -8.49 -1.43
CA SER A 57 -20.89 -9.17 -0.50
C SER A 57 -19.79 -9.91 -1.26
N ARG A 58 -20.13 -10.70 -2.29
CA ARG A 58 -19.12 -11.41 -3.10
C ARG A 58 -18.14 -10.46 -3.79
N PHE A 59 -18.61 -9.33 -4.31
CA PHE A 59 -17.77 -8.28 -4.88
C PHE A 59 -16.81 -7.71 -3.84
N LEU A 60 -17.31 -7.28 -2.68
CA LEU A 60 -16.49 -6.68 -1.62
C LEU A 60 -15.46 -7.67 -1.05
N HIS A 61 -15.83 -8.94 -0.87
CA HIS A 61 -14.88 -9.98 -0.46
C HIS A 61 -13.74 -10.14 -1.48
N SER A 62 -14.09 -10.20 -2.77
CA SER A 62 -13.11 -10.32 -3.85
C SER A 62 -12.25 -9.05 -3.96
N TYR A 63 -12.83 -7.88 -3.71
CA TYR A 63 -12.15 -6.59 -3.69
C TYR A 63 -11.10 -6.52 -2.58
N VAL A 64 -11.47 -6.88 -1.35
CA VAL A 64 -10.56 -6.90 -0.20
C VAL A 64 -9.40 -7.87 -0.44
N ILE A 65 -9.64 -9.04 -1.06
CA ILE A 65 -8.58 -9.98 -1.43
C ILE A 65 -7.59 -9.34 -2.41
N GLY A 66 -8.09 -8.75 -3.50
CA GLY A 66 -7.26 -8.08 -4.50
C GLY A 66 -6.46 -6.91 -3.93
N TRP A 67 -7.11 -6.08 -3.10
CA TRP A 67 -6.46 -4.99 -2.38
C TRP A 67 -5.37 -5.50 -1.45
N SER A 68 -5.65 -6.53 -0.64
CA SER A 68 -4.70 -7.11 0.31
C SER A 68 -3.48 -7.70 -0.39
N TYR A 69 -3.67 -8.34 -1.55
CA TYR A 69 -2.58 -8.84 -2.38
C TYR A 69 -1.64 -7.71 -2.83
N ILE A 70 -2.17 -6.64 -3.42
CA ILE A 70 -1.34 -5.51 -3.88
C ILE A 70 -0.70 -4.77 -2.69
N PHE A 71 -1.43 -4.63 -1.58
CA PHE A 71 -0.93 -4.02 -0.35
C PHE A 71 0.26 -4.81 0.21
N SER A 72 0.13 -6.13 0.37
CA SER A 72 1.20 -7.00 0.88
C SER A 72 2.48 -6.93 0.03
N LEU A 73 2.36 -6.87 -1.31
CA LEU A 73 3.50 -6.67 -2.19
C LEU A 73 4.20 -5.34 -1.91
N SER A 74 3.42 -4.27 -1.77
CA SER A 74 3.97 -2.92 -1.56
C SER A 74 4.60 -2.75 -0.17
N VAL A 75 3.98 -3.34 0.86
CA VAL A 75 4.51 -3.40 2.23
C VAL A 75 5.80 -4.21 2.26
N GLY A 76 5.85 -5.37 1.59
CA GLY A 76 7.05 -6.18 1.47
C GLY A 76 8.20 -5.45 0.76
N MET A 77 7.89 -4.68 -0.29
CA MET A 77 8.91 -3.84 -0.95
C MET A 77 9.41 -2.72 -0.05
N LEU A 78 8.54 -2.08 0.74
CA LEU A 78 8.95 -1.08 1.74
C LEU A 78 9.87 -1.70 2.80
N TRP A 79 9.53 -2.89 3.29
CA TRP A 79 10.36 -3.62 4.24
C TRP A 79 11.76 -3.90 3.66
N LEU A 80 11.86 -4.37 2.41
CA LEU A 80 13.14 -4.61 1.73
C LEU A 80 13.99 -3.34 1.63
N ILE A 81 13.38 -2.18 1.39
CA ILE A 81 14.10 -0.89 1.36
C ILE A 81 14.66 -0.57 2.74
N ILE A 82 13.85 -0.67 3.80
CA ILE A 82 14.29 -0.36 5.16
C ILE A 82 15.42 -1.32 5.56
N LEU A 83 15.25 -2.61 5.28
CA LEU A 83 16.23 -3.66 5.54
C LEU A 83 17.55 -3.40 4.80
N HIS A 84 17.49 -3.02 3.53
CA HIS A 84 18.68 -2.73 2.72
C HIS A 84 19.62 -1.73 3.40
N PHE A 85 19.05 -0.63 3.90
CA PHE A 85 19.81 0.40 4.60
C PHE A 85 20.20 -0.01 6.03
N LEU A 86 19.42 -0.89 6.67
CA LEU A 86 19.71 -1.40 8.01
C LEU A 86 20.93 -2.34 8.03
N VAL A 87 20.96 -3.34 7.13
CA VAL A 87 21.99 -4.40 7.13
C VAL A 87 23.12 -4.17 6.12
N ARG A 88 23.07 -3.08 5.34
CA ARG A 88 24.00 -2.79 4.23
C ARG A 88 24.03 -3.89 3.16
N GLY A 89 22.87 -4.48 2.88
CA GLY A 89 22.73 -5.59 1.94
C GLY A 89 22.95 -5.16 0.50
N ARG A 90 24.11 -5.50 -0.08
CA ARG A 90 24.48 -5.10 -1.47
C ARG A 90 23.62 -5.77 -2.54
N TRP A 91 22.99 -6.91 -2.26
CA TRP A 91 22.12 -7.61 -3.21
C TRP A 91 20.83 -6.83 -3.53
N VAL A 92 20.32 -6.04 -2.57
CA VAL A 92 19.11 -5.23 -2.80
C VAL A 92 19.40 -4.02 -3.71
N THR A 93 20.66 -3.62 -3.92
CA THR A 93 20.96 -2.42 -4.72
C THR A 93 20.46 -2.55 -6.16
N ALA A 94 20.47 -3.76 -6.71
CA ALA A 94 19.99 -4.03 -8.07
C ALA A 94 18.46 -3.85 -8.21
N VAL A 95 17.71 -4.22 -7.17
CA VAL A 95 16.23 -4.16 -7.18
C VAL A 95 15.68 -2.93 -6.46
N ARG A 96 16.53 -2.13 -5.78
CA ARG A 96 16.15 -0.99 -4.95
C ARG A 96 15.17 -0.03 -5.64
N ARG A 97 15.42 0.30 -6.91
CA ARG A 97 14.57 1.24 -7.67
C ARG A 97 13.18 0.66 -7.97
N ILE A 98 13.08 -0.65 -8.20
CA ILE A 98 11.80 -1.35 -8.37
C ILE A 98 11.04 -1.35 -7.05
N CYS A 99 11.71 -1.72 -5.95
CA CYS A 99 11.11 -1.70 -4.62
C CYS A 99 10.60 -0.31 -4.25
N GLU A 100 11.39 0.74 -4.49
CA GLU A 100 11.00 2.13 -4.22
C GLU A 100 9.81 2.56 -5.07
N ALA A 101 9.78 2.20 -6.36
CA ALA A 101 8.64 2.50 -7.22
C ALA A 101 7.35 1.85 -6.69
N MET A 102 7.41 0.58 -6.30
CA MET A 102 6.28 -0.15 -5.73
C MET A 102 5.86 0.40 -4.36
N ALA A 103 6.82 0.68 -3.46
CA ALA A 103 6.54 1.26 -2.15
C ALA A 103 5.93 2.68 -2.27
N THR A 104 6.34 3.48 -3.26
CA THR A 104 5.74 4.80 -3.47
C THR A 104 4.33 4.77 -4.06
N ALA A 105 3.80 3.59 -4.43
CA ALA A 105 2.41 3.41 -4.82
C ALA A 105 1.43 3.39 -3.62
N MET A 106 1.93 3.41 -2.37
CA MET A 106 1.13 3.41 -1.15
C MET A 106 -0.07 4.37 -1.16
N PRO A 107 0.05 5.66 -1.54
CA PRO A 107 -1.10 6.57 -1.56
C PRO A 107 -2.26 6.05 -2.41
N ILE A 108 -1.95 5.48 -3.58
CA ILE A 108 -2.96 4.97 -4.52
C ILE A 108 -3.64 3.74 -3.92
N ILE A 109 -2.88 2.86 -3.26
CA ILE A 109 -3.41 1.66 -2.60
C ILE A 109 -4.32 2.04 -1.44
N PHE A 110 -3.95 3.03 -0.62
CA PHE A 110 -4.80 3.49 0.47
C PHE A 110 -6.07 4.18 -0.02
N ILE A 111 -6.00 4.97 -1.11
CA ILE A 111 -7.18 5.52 -1.77
C ILE A 111 -8.09 4.39 -2.28
N ALA A 112 -7.53 3.34 -2.89
CA ALA A 112 -8.30 2.18 -3.30
C ALA A 112 -8.97 1.47 -2.10
N GLY A 113 -8.28 1.37 -0.97
CA GLY A 113 -8.86 0.75 0.23
C GLY A 113 -10.07 1.50 0.81
N LEU A 114 -10.27 2.77 0.46
CA LEU A 114 -11.52 3.48 0.76
C LEU A 114 -12.75 2.78 0.17
N GLY A 115 -12.58 1.97 -0.90
CA GLY A 115 -13.65 1.19 -1.52
C GLY A 115 -14.34 0.19 -0.59
N PHE A 116 -13.66 -0.29 0.46
CA PHE A 116 -14.28 -1.15 1.49
C PHE A 116 -14.48 -0.43 2.84
N ILE A 117 -13.69 0.62 3.13
CA ILE A 117 -13.87 1.43 4.34
C ILE A 117 -15.16 2.27 4.29
N ILE A 118 -15.50 2.85 3.13
CA ILE A 118 -16.69 3.68 2.99
C ILE A 118 -17.97 2.86 3.23
N PRO A 119 -18.19 1.69 2.59
CA PRO A 119 -19.34 0.84 2.91
C PRO A 119 -19.40 0.43 4.38
N LEU A 120 -18.26 0.10 4.98
CA LEU A 120 -18.19 -0.28 6.39
C LEU A 120 -18.66 0.85 7.34
N LEU A 121 -18.23 2.09 7.07
CA LEU A 121 -18.70 3.26 7.83
C LEU A 121 -20.16 3.62 7.56
N ALA A 122 -20.67 3.28 6.37
CA ALA A 122 -22.07 3.41 6.02
C ALA A 122 -22.96 2.32 6.66
N GLY A 123 -22.39 1.42 7.47
CA GLY A 123 -23.11 0.37 8.17
C GLY A 123 -23.27 -0.93 7.40
N TYR A 124 -22.41 -1.20 6.41
CA TYR A 124 -22.41 -2.49 5.72
C TYR A 124 -21.88 -3.62 6.59
N GLU A 125 -22.73 -4.61 6.88
CA GLU A 125 -22.47 -5.61 7.91
C GLU A 125 -21.87 -6.91 7.36
N ASP A 126 -22.18 -7.28 6.12
CA ASP A 126 -21.83 -8.60 5.54
C ASP A 126 -20.33 -8.79 5.22
N LEU A 127 -19.52 -7.74 5.29
CA LEU A 127 -18.09 -7.82 4.93
C LEU A 127 -17.23 -8.38 6.07
N TYR A 128 -17.56 -8.01 7.31
CA TYR A 128 -16.82 -8.42 8.48
C TYR A 128 -17.79 -8.95 9.53
N TYR A 129 -17.54 -10.15 10.03
CA TYR A 129 -18.44 -10.78 10.99
C TYR A 129 -18.69 -9.92 12.24
N TRP A 130 -17.68 -9.19 12.70
CA TRP A 130 -17.78 -8.29 13.85
C TRP A 130 -18.64 -7.05 13.64
N ALA A 131 -18.96 -6.70 12.38
CA ALA A 131 -19.85 -5.59 12.05
C ALA A 131 -21.33 -5.98 12.17
N HIS A 132 -21.66 -7.28 12.20
CA HIS A 132 -23.03 -7.73 12.36
C HIS A 132 -23.62 -7.42 13.75
N PRO A 133 -24.93 -7.12 13.86
CA PRO A 133 -25.62 -6.93 15.12
C PRO A 133 -25.50 -8.13 16.05
N HIS A 134 -25.54 -9.34 15.49
CA HIS A 134 -25.39 -10.61 16.21
C HIS A 134 -23.99 -10.78 16.83
N ALA A 135 -23.00 -10.07 16.31
CA ALA A 135 -21.64 -10.10 16.84
C ALA A 135 -21.55 -9.42 18.23
N LYS A 136 -22.50 -8.54 18.56
CA LYS A 136 -22.57 -7.88 19.88
C LYS A 136 -23.09 -8.79 20.98
N THR A 137 -23.84 -9.83 20.63
CA THR A 137 -24.37 -10.82 21.57
C THR A 137 -23.40 -11.97 21.85
N ASP A 138 -22.34 -12.11 21.06
CA ASP A 138 -21.28 -13.10 21.29
C ASP A 138 -20.32 -12.63 22.39
N HIS A 139 -20.27 -13.40 23.48
CA HIS A 139 -19.42 -13.13 24.64
C HIS A 139 -17.93 -13.04 24.28
N HIS A 140 -17.47 -13.79 23.26
CA HIS A 140 -16.07 -13.76 22.82
C HIS A 140 -15.71 -12.49 22.05
N LEU A 141 -16.70 -11.83 21.45
CA LEU A 141 -16.50 -10.65 20.62
C LEU A 141 -16.78 -9.35 21.38
N ALA A 142 -17.65 -9.38 22.40
CA ALA A 142 -18.01 -8.24 23.21
C ALA A 142 -16.80 -7.44 23.73
N PHE A 143 -15.78 -8.13 24.25
CA PHE A 143 -14.54 -7.50 24.74
C PHE A 143 -13.65 -6.91 23.63
N LYS A 144 -13.84 -7.33 22.37
CA LYS A 144 -13.07 -6.88 21.21
C LYS A 144 -13.75 -5.75 20.45
N LEU A 145 -15.03 -5.45 20.72
CA LEU A 145 -15.81 -4.44 19.98
C LEU A 145 -15.21 -3.04 20.06
N GLY A 146 -14.50 -2.69 21.15
CA GLY A 146 -13.78 -1.42 21.22
C GLY A 146 -12.66 -1.31 20.19
N TRP A 147 -11.94 -2.41 19.94
CA TRP A 147 -10.90 -2.48 18.90
C TRP A 147 -11.47 -2.72 17.51
N LEU A 148 -12.58 -3.46 17.41
CA LEU A 148 -13.22 -3.85 16.16
C LEU A 148 -14.33 -2.89 15.73
N SER A 149 -14.50 -1.71 16.33
CA SER A 149 -15.53 -0.78 15.86
C SER A 149 -15.19 -0.24 14.47
N SER A 150 -16.21 0.02 13.64
CA SER A 150 -16.03 0.52 12.27
C SER A 150 -15.25 1.84 12.23
N GLU A 151 -15.53 2.74 13.18
CA GLU A 151 -14.87 4.04 13.30
C GLU A 151 -13.39 3.88 13.70
N PHE A 152 -13.12 3.01 14.67
CA PHE A 152 -11.76 2.78 15.15
C PHE A 152 -10.92 1.99 14.12
N PHE A 153 -11.54 1.06 13.40
CA PHE A 153 -10.92 0.38 12.27
C PHE A 153 -10.55 1.37 11.15
N ALA A 154 -11.47 2.27 10.78
CA ALA A 154 -11.22 3.31 9.79
C ALA A 154 -10.12 4.29 10.25
N ALA A 155 -10.11 4.69 11.52
CA ALA A 155 -9.07 5.55 12.09
C ALA A 155 -7.69 4.88 11.99
N ARG A 156 -7.57 3.60 12.37
CA ARG A 156 -6.32 2.84 12.23
C ARG A 156 -5.90 2.70 10.77
N PHE A 157 -6.83 2.43 9.88
CA PHE A 157 -6.56 2.37 8.44
C PHE A 157 -5.91 3.66 7.92
N VAL A 158 -6.44 4.83 8.33
CA VAL A 158 -5.87 6.13 7.96
C VAL A 158 -4.49 6.35 8.59
N ILE A 159 -4.33 6.04 9.89
CA ILE A 159 -3.05 6.18 10.60
C ILE A 159 -1.96 5.33 9.92
N TYR A 160 -2.26 4.07 9.61
CA TYR A 160 -1.34 3.17 8.93
C TYR A 160 -1.04 3.68 7.52
N GLY A 161 -2.04 4.19 6.81
CA GLY A 161 -1.88 4.80 5.49
C GLY A 161 -0.92 5.97 5.48
N ILE A 162 -1.06 6.88 6.44
CA ILE A 162 -0.16 8.02 6.60
C ILE A 162 1.24 7.51 6.96
N GLY A 163 1.37 6.58 7.90
CA GLY A 163 2.65 6.02 8.33
C GLY A 163 3.44 5.35 7.21
N PHE A 164 2.82 4.40 6.49
CA PHE A 164 3.46 3.71 5.37
C PHE A 164 3.78 4.66 4.22
N THR A 165 2.88 5.59 3.90
CA THR A 165 3.11 6.60 2.85
C THR A 165 4.28 7.51 3.22
N ALA A 166 4.34 7.99 4.46
CA ALA A 166 5.41 8.85 4.94
C ALA A 166 6.76 8.14 4.90
N LEU A 167 6.82 6.89 5.36
CA LEU A 167 8.04 6.06 5.30
C LEU A 167 8.49 5.85 3.85
N ALA A 168 7.60 5.39 2.97
CA ALA A 168 7.92 5.15 1.58
C ALA A 168 8.40 6.43 0.88
N ALA A 169 7.72 7.56 1.10
CA ALA A 169 8.09 8.85 0.53
C ALA A 169 9.45 9.35 1.07
N TYR A 170 9.71 9.19 2.37
CA TYR A 170 10.96 9.60 3.00
C TYR A 170 12.16 8.85 2.40
N PHE A 171 12.12 7.52 2.38
CA PHE A 171 13.21 6.69 1.85
C PHE A 171 13.41 6.93 0.35
N ALA A 172 12.34 6.97 -0.44
CA ALA A 172 12.43 7.21 -1.88
C ALA A 172 12.95 8.62 -2.21
N LYS A 173 12.54 9.66 -1.45
CA LYS A 173 13.03 11.04 -1.65
C LYS A 173 14.52 11.15 -1.36
N LYS A 174 14.98 10.65 -0.21
CA LYS A 174 16.39 10.66 0.18
C LYS A 174 17.25 9.80 -0.75
N SER A 175 16.76 8.64 -1.17
CA SER A 175 17.44 7.78 -2.14
C SER A 175 17.62 8.45 -3.51
N ARG A 176 16.66 9.26 -3.95
CA ARG A 176 16.82 10.09 -5.18
C ARG A 176 17.81 11.22 -5.00
N GLN A 177 17.79 11.89 -3.84
CA GLN A 177 18.77 12.93 -3.51
C GLN A 177 20.20 12.39 -3.48
N GLN A 178 20.39 11.15 -3.01
CA GLN A 178 21.69 10.46 -3.04
C GLN A 178 22.22 10.32 -4.47
N ASP A 179 21.38 9.96 -5.44
CA ASP A 179 21.79 9.81 -6.85
C ASP A 179 22.10 11.15 -7.52
N GLU A 180 21.43 12.23 -7.11
CA GLU A 180 21.63 13.56 -7.68
C GLU A 180 22.90 14.23 -7.14
N THR A 181 23.16 14.10 -5.84
CA THR A 181 24.25 14.80 -5.14
C THR A 181 25.52 13.97 -5.02
N GLY A 182 25.40 12.63 -4.94
CA GLY A 182 26.51 11.73 -4.63
C GLY A 182 27.02 11.84 -3.18
N ASP A 183 26.32 12.56 -2.29
CA ASP A 183 26.79 12.79 -0.91
C ASP A 183 26.66 11.51 -0.05
N PRO A 184 27.79 10.97 0.48
CA PRO A 184 27.76 9.80 1.34
C PRO A 184 26.99 10.01 2.66
N LYS A 185 26.82 11.25 3.13
CA LYS A 185 26.07 11.56 4.36
C LYS A 185 24.59 11.20 4.24
N ILE A 186 24.03 11.22 3.03
CA ILE A 186 22.63 10.84 2.79
C ILE A 186 22.44 9.34 3.06
N SER A 187 23.38 8.49 2.63
CA SER A 187 23.33 7.06 2.94
C SER A 187 23.46 6.79 4.43
N GLU A 188 24.28 7.56 5.14
CA GLU A 188 24.39 7.46 6.60
C GLU A 188 23.09 7.88 7.30
N THR A 189 22.46 8.96 6.84
CA THR A 189 21.16 9.41 7.36
C THR A 189 20.09 8.33 7.19
N LEU A 190 20.02 7.71 6.00
CA LEU A 190 19.10 6.62 5.71
C LEU A 190 19.37 5.40 6.60
N ARG A 191 20.65 5.07 6.83
CA ARG A 191 21.06 3.98 7.72
C ARG A 191 20.58 4.21 9.16
N ILE A 192 20.79 5.40 9.69
CA ILE A 192 20.38 5.75 11.06
C ILE A 192 18.85 5.75 11.16
N ALA A 193 18.15 6.27 10.15
CA ALA A 193 16.69 6.27 10.11
C ALA A 193 16.08 4.87 9.98
N SER A 194 16.79 3.90 9.38
CA SER A 194 16.28 2.53 9.21
C SER A 194 16.01 1.78 10.51
N GLY A 195 16.77 2.03 11.57
CA GLY A 195 16.53 1.42 12.89
C GLY A 195 15.13 1.73 13.43
N PRO A 196 14.82 3.01 13.75
CA PRO A 196 13.49 3.39 14.20
C PRO A 196 12.41 3.16 13.15
N ALA A 197 12.72 3.27 11.85
CA ALA A 197 11.76 2.95 10.79
C ALA A 197 11.37 1.47 10.79
N MET A 198 12.28 0.55 11.10
CA MET A 198 11.97 -0.88 11.20
C MET A 198 11.07 -1.17 12.42
N ILE A 199 11.32 -0.51 13.55
CA ILE A 199 10.46 -0.62 14.75
C ILE A 199 9.06 -0.09 14.43
N LEU A 200 8.97 1.11 13.84
CA LEU A 200 7.70 1.70 13.43
C LEU A 200 6.97 0.80 12.43
N PHE A 201 7.67 0.26 11.43
CA PHE A 201 7.12 -0.67 10.47
C PHE A 201 6.49 -1.89 11.16
N ALA A 202 7.21 -2.51 12.10
CA ALA A 202 6.74 -3.68 12.84
C ALA A 202 5.53 -3.40 13.73
N VAL A 203 5.39 -2.16 14.24
CA VAL A 203 4.21 -1.76 15.02
C VAL A 203 2.99 -1.47 14.14
N LEU A 204 3.21 -1.03 12.90
CA LEU A 204 2.15 -0.70 11.95
C LEU A 204 1.60 -1.92 11.19
N THR A 205 2.41 -2.96 10.97
CA THR A 205 2.01 -4.24 10.36
C THR A 205 1.31 -5.16 11.35
#